data_AF-A0A9D7IUF0-F1
#
_entry.id   AF-A0A9D7IUF0-F1
#
_cell.length_a   1.000
_cell.length_b   1.000
_cell.length_c   1.000
_cell.angle_alpha   90.00
_cell.angle_beta   90.00
_cell.angle_gamma   90.00
#
_symmetry.space_group_name_H-M   'P 1'
#
loop_
_entity.id
_entity.type
_entity.pdbx_description
1 polymer ?
#
loop_
_entity_poly.entity_id
_entity_poly.type
_entity_poly.pdbx_seq_one_letter_code
_entity_poly.pdbx_strand_id
1 'polypeptide(L)'
;MRIKTGTLTRGDKITITLGDTTGGSKGFSVQTRDGDNYRFPLEFDPAGNGVFVPVGVVSNVIIGSGPALINAIVPSVAGSGESFSLRLRVEDKYFNPAAFNGGSFTVKLDNKIAGQIKIPAGEVSGRLDGIRIPKEGAYKFQVVDDIGEISCQSNPILIENNPGQRIYWGELHGHSGWEEGTGSVQRYYWFARDVAFLDFASLTGHDAMMIRPAWEDIRRETAKSESAGKVRGLWVMNGRLELIMAAITMSFQKRQGNYVTAWDAPRLPQLYEKLKAIDAVDNVLVIPHAHQTGNWTYNDAEIERLVEIYSMHGSFEYFGQKFLQRGYRVGLIGASDNHTGHPGTALPRHRREADWPRSTPRHSTGTESGRHA
;
A
#
# COMPACT_ATOMS: atom_id res chain seq x y z
N MET A 1 11.03 18.55 24.80
CA MET A 1 10.83 19.33 26.04
C MET A 1 12.15 19.36 26.81
N ARG A 2 12.51 20.46 27.47
CA ARG A 2 13.73 20.56 28.31
C ARG A 2 13.37 21.18 29.65
N ILE A 3 13.84 20.59 30.75
CA ILE A 3 13.71 21.18 32.08
C ILE A 3 14.68 22.36 32.14
N LYS A 4 14.15 23.57 32.31
CA LYS A 4 14.94 24.81 32.37
C LYS A 4 15.46 25.12 33.77
N THR A 5 14.73 24.69 34.81
CA THR A 5 15.04 24.96 36.22
C THR A 5 14.59 23.76 37.07
N GLY A 6 15.33 23.47 38.14
CA GLY A 6 15.06 22.35 39.04
C GLY A 6 15.76 21.04 38.63
N THR A 7 15.65 20.03 39.49
CA THR A 7 16.21 18.69 39.28
C THR A 7 15.11 17.65 39.42
N LEU A 8 15.08 16.67 38.52
CA LEU A 8 14.23 15.49 38.70
C LEU A 8 14.89 14.54 39.70
N THR A 9 14.11 14.02 40.63
CA THR A 9 14.51 13.02 41.59
C THR A 9 13.69 11.73 41.41
N ARG A 10 14.16 10.64 42.03
CA ARG A 10 13.47 9.35 41.93
C ARG A 10 12.05 9.46 42.51
N GLY A 11 11.06 9.13 41.70
CA GLY A 11 9.64 9.17 42.07
C GLY A 11 8.87 10.33 41.44
N ASP A 12 9.57 11.31 40.86
CA ASP A 12 8.93 12.39 40.11
C ASP A 12 8.18 11.84 38.90
N LYS A 13 7.00 12.42 38.63
CA LYS A 13 6.17 12.07 37.48
C LYS A 13 6.12 13.23 36.51
N ILE A 14 6.42 12.95 35.25
CA ILE A 14 6.29 13.90 34.16
C ILE A 14 5.10 13.47 33.31
N THR A 15 4.08 14.32 33.26
CA THR A 15 2.94 14.14 32.36
C THR A 15 3.13 15.02 31.14
N ILE A 16 3.15 14.43 29.95
CA ILE A 16 3.19 15.15 28.68
C ILE A 16 1.82 15.04 28.03
N THR A 17 1.11 16.16 27.93
CA THR A 17 -0.15 16.25 27.19
C THR A 17 0.14 16.87 25.83
N LEU A 18 -0.05 16.09 24.75
CA LEU A 18 0.09 16.59 23.38
C LEU A 18 -1.30 16.97 22.84
N GLY A 19 -1.39 18.17 22.25
CA GLY A 19 -2.61 18.63 21.59
C GLY A 19 -3.71 19.15 22.52
N ASP A 20 -3.38 19.50 23.76
CA ASP A 20 -4.31 20.17 24.68
C ASP A 20 -4.86 21.48 24.06
N THR A 21 -6.18 21.61 24.03
CA THR A 21 -6.91 22.77 23.51
C THR A 21 -7.51 23.63 24.63
N THR A 22 -7.43 23.20 25.89
CA THR A 22 -8.10 23.86 27.03
C THR A 22 -7.61 25.30 27.28
N GLY A 23 -6.36 25.60 26.91
CA GLY A 23 -5.79 26.95 26.95
C GLY A 23 -6.02 27.81 25.71
N GLY A 24 -6.93 27.43 24.79
CA GLY A 24 -7.19 28.15 23.54
C GLY A 24 -6.24 27.80 22.38
N SER A 25 -5.38 26.80 22.57
CA SER A 25 -4.56 26.21 21.50
C SER A 25 -5.44 25.51 20.46
N LYS A 26 -4.99 25.49 19.20
CA LYS A 26 -5.62 24.71 18.11
C LYS A 26 -5.40 23.19 18.26
N GLY A 27 -4.61 22.77 19.25
CA GLY A 27 -4.22 21.38 19.45
C GLY A 27 -3.02 20.99 18.58
N PHE A 28 -2.81 19.68 18.45
CA PHE A 28 -1.71 19.09 17.67
C PHE A 28 -2.30 18.26 16.54
N SER A 29 -1.94 18.59 15.30
CA SER A 29 -2.31 17.74 14.16
C SER A 29 -1.39 16.52 14.14
N VAL A 30 -1.97 15.34 14.17
CA VAL A 30 -1.25 14.10 13.82
C VAL A 30 -1.01 14.05 12.30
N GLN A 31 -0.17 13.11 11.87
CA GLN A 31 0.12 12.91 10.45
C GLN A 31 -1.15 12.58 9.64
N THR A 32 -1.06 12.79 8.33
CA THR A 32 -2.19 12.67 7.40
C THR A 32 -2.49 11.23 6.96
N ARG A 33 -1.92 10.23 7.63
CA ARG A 33 -2.10 8.81 7.30
C ARG A 33 -2.65 8.06 8.50
N ASP A 34 -3.70 7.29 8.27
CA ASP A 34 -4.27 6.43 9.30
C ASP A 34 -3.32 5.26 9.59
N GLY A 35 -3.54 4.56 10.71
CA GLY A 35 -2.67 3.47 11.13
C GLY A 35 -3.08 2.91 12.47
N ASP A 36 -2.88 1.61 12.66
CA ASP A 36 -3.23 0.90 13.90
C ASP A 36 -2.11 0.88 14.93
N ASN A 37 -0.89 1.20 14.53
CA ASN A 37 0.29 1.15 15.38
C ASN A 37 1.28 2.23 14.98
N TYR A 38 0.90 3.49 15.14
CA TYR A 38 1.81 4.60 14.97
C TYR A 38 2.63 4.81 16.25
N ARG A 39 3.94 4.58 16.13
CA ARG A 39 4.88 4.57 17.26
C ARG A 39 5.44 5.96 17.48
N PHE A 40 5.22 6.49 18.68
CA PHE A 40 5.89 7.68 19.18
C PHE A 40 7.05 7.26 20.09
N PRO A 41 8.31 7.33 19.62
CA PRO A 41 9.46 7.05 20.47
C PRO A 41 9.59 8.13 21.55
N LEU A 42 9.87 7.68 22.76
CA LEU A 42 10.20 8.55 23.89
C LEU A 42 11.69 8.42 24.17
N GLU A 43 12.37 9.55 24.12
CA GLU A 43 13.80 9.66 24.38
C GLU A 43 14.07 10.70 25.45
N PHE A 44 15.14 10.49 26.19
CA PHE A 44 15.55 11.33 27.31
C PHE A 44 17.03 11.66 27.20
N ASP A 45 17.38 12.93 27.32
CA ASP A 45 18.78 13.36 27.47
C ASP A 45 19.03 13.68 28.95
N PRO A 46 19.64 12.74 29.71
CA PRO A 46 19.87 12.94 31.15
C PRO A 46 20.89 14.05 31.44
N ALA A 47 21.83 14.29 30.53
CA ALA A 47 22.95 15.21 30.75
C ALA A 47 22.71 16.60 30.13
N GLY A 48 21.70 16.75 29.28
CA GLY A 48 21.44 17.97 28.52
C GLY A 48 22.51 18.27 27.47
N ASN A 49 23.25 17.25 27.00
CA ASN A 49 24.37 17.38 26.06
C ASN A 49 24.00 16.98 24.60
N GLY A 50 22.73 16.71 24.34
CA GLY A 50 22.22 16.26 23.04
C GLY A 50 22.33 14.75 22.82
N VAL A 51 22.77 13.97 23.82
CA VAL A 51 22.80 12.50 23.73
C VAL A 51 21.51 11.95 24.34
N PHE A 52 20.61 11.55 23.45
CA PHE A 52 19.32 10.98 23.81
C PHE A 52 19.41 9.47 24.03
N VAL A 53 18.80 8.98 25.11
CA VAL A 53 18.60 7.56 25.39
C VAL A 53 17.12 7.19 25.23
N PRO A 54 16.79 6.07 24.59
CA PRO A 54 15.42 5.61 24.48
C PRO A 54 14.88 5.19 25.85
N VAL A 55 13.70 5.66 26.21
CA VAL A 55 13.04 5.34 27.49
C VAL A 55 11.69 4.63 27.30
N GLY A 56 11.18 4.58 26.08
CA GLY A 56 9.97 3.83 25.75
C GLY A 56 9.39 4.20 24.40
N VAL A 57 8.26 3.59 24.06
CA VAL A 57 7.48 3.89 22.86
C VAL A 57 6.00 3.88 23.24
N VAL A 58 5.25 4.86 22.74
CA VAL A 58 3.78 4.87 22.85
C VAL A 58 3.19 4.54 21.48
N SER A 59 2.37 3.49 21.43
CA SER A 59 1.63 3.11 20.23
C SER A 59 0.27 3.76 20.21
N ASN A 60 -0.10 4.38 19.09
CA ASN A 60 -1.38 5.05 18.90
C ASN A 60 -2.09 4.55 17.65
N VAL A 61 -3.42 4.54 17.70
CA VAL A 61 -4.29 4.36 16.54
C VAL A 61 -4.63 5.74 15.99
N ILE A 62 -4.49 5.89 14.68
CA ILE A 62 -4.83 7.10 13.95
C ILE A 62 -5.88 6.71 12.94
N ILE A 63 -7.00 7.42 12.99
CA ILE A 63 -8.17 7.18 12.15
C ILE A 63 -8.28 8.27 11.09
N GLY A 64 -8.86 7.93 9.94
CA GLY A 64 -9.13 8.89 8.89
C GLY A 64 -10.09 9.99 9.32
N SER A 65 -10.12 11.08 8.56
CA SER A 65 -11.15 12.12 8.71
C SER A 65 -12.50 11.64 8.16
N GLY A 66 -13.53 12.49 8.21
CA GLY A 66 -14.83 12.19 7.61
C GLY A 66 -14.77 11.95 6.09
N PRO A 67 -15.82 11.35 5.49
CA PRO A 67 -15.89 11.06 4.07
C PRO A 67 -15.66 12.30 3.22
N ALA A 68 -14.83 12.15 2.18
CA ALA A 68 -14.60 13.19 1.18
C ALA A 68 -14.63 12.63 -0.25
N LEU A 69 -14.27 11.34 -0.41
CA LEU A 69 -14.13 10.68 -1.70
C LEU A 69 -14.68 9.25 -1.62
N ILE A 70 -14.99 8.66 -2.77
CA ILE A 70 -15.26 7.23 -2.91
C ILE A 70 -14.47 6.67 -4.08
N ASN A 71 -14.09 5.39 -4.01
CA ASN A 71 -13.36 4.72 -5.08
C ASN A 71 -13.94 3.32 -5.35
N ALA A 72 -14.40 3.11 -6.58
CA ALA A 72 -15.01 1.87 -7.06
C ALA A 72 -14.03 1.06 -7.90
N ILE A 73 -13.89 -0.24 -7.60
CA ILE A 73 -13.02 -1.17 -8.32
C ILE A 73 -13.80 -2.40 -8.79
N VAL A 74 -13.64 -2.73 -10.07
CA VAL A 74 -14.10 -3.96 -10.74
C VAL A 74 -12.89 -4.71 -11.29
N PRO A 75 -13.00 -6.01 -11.62
CA PRO A 75 -11.95 -6.69 -12.38
C PRO A 75 -11.66 -5.95 -13.68
N SER A 76 -10.42 -6.02 -14.16
CA SER A 76 -10.03 -5.36 -15.41
C SER A 76 -10.49 -6.13 -16.66
N VAL A 77 -10.66 -7.45 -16.57
CA VAL A 77 -11.17 -8.31 -17.64
C VAL A 77 -12.13 -9.35 -17.06
N ALA A 78 -13.36 -9.42 -17.56
CA ALA A 78 -14.34 -10.46 -17.24
C ALA A 78 -14.87 -11.14 -18.51
N GLY A 79 -15.27 -12.40 -18.39
CA GLY A 79 -15.91 -13.16 -19.46
C GLY A 79 -17.33 -12.65 -19.73
N SER A 80 -17.81 -12.77 -20.97
CA SER A 80 -19.22 -12.53 -21.29
C SER A 80 -20.14 -13.35 -20.39
N GLY A 81 -21.04 -12.67 -19.66
CA GLY A 81 -21.97 -13.30 -18.72
C GLY A 81 -21.34 -13.82 -17.42
N GLU A 82 -20.01 -13.71 -17.26
CA GLU A 82 -19.31 -14.05 -16.02
C GLU A 82 -19.79 -13.15 -14.87
N SER A 83 -19.95 -13.75 -13.70
CA SER A 83 -20.32 -13.02 -12.49
C SER A 83 -19.08 -12.37 -11.88
N PHE A 84 -19.16 -11.08 -11.58
CA PHE A 84 -18.12 -10.37 -10.84
C PHE A 84 -18.72 -9.41 -9.79
N SER A 85 -17.84 -8.80 -9.01
CA SER A 85 -18.20 -7.84 -7.96
C SER A 85 -17.65 -6.46 -8.27
N LEU A 86 -18.45 -5.43 -8.01
CA LEU A 86 -17.95 -4.05 -7.86
C LEU A 86 -17.68 -3.81 -6.39
N ARG A 87 -16.44 -3.45 -6.05
CA ARG A 87 -15.96 -3.16 -4.70
C ARG A 87 -15.87 -1.64 -4.53
N LEU A 88 -16.21 -1.12 -3.37
CA LEU A 88 -16.24 0.31 -3.07
C LEU A 88 -15.57 0.57 -1.74
N ARG A 89 -14.67 1.55 -1.68
CA ARG A 89 -14.16 2.11 -0.43
C ARG A 89 -14.53 3.59 -0.30
N VAL A 90 -14.71 4.04 0.94
CA VAL A 90 -14.93 5.45 1.28
C VAL A 90 -13.63 6.03 1.82
N GLU A 91 -13.23 7.16 1.27
CA GLU A 91 -11.94 7.79 1.52
C GLU A 91 -12.11 9.16 2.16
N ASP A 92 -11.21 9.51 3.07
CA ASP A 92 -11.05 10.87 3.56
C ASP A 92 -10.30 11.73 2.53
N LYS A 93 -10.13 13.02 2.82
CA LYS A 93 -9.43 13.96 1.93
C LYS A 93 -7.95 13.65 1.69
N TYR A 94 -7.38 12.70 2.45
CA TYR A 94 -6.01 12.22 2.33
C TYR A 94 -5.94 10.79 1.79
N PHE A 95 -7.04 10.25 1.27
CA PHE A 95 -7.15 8.91 0.68
C PHE A 95 -6.99 7.77 1.71
N ASN A 96 -7.18 8.06 3.01
CA ASN A 96 -7.29 7.02 4.03
C ASN A 96 -8.72 6.47 4.08
N PRO A 97 -8.96 5.26 4.62
CA PRO A 97 -10.29 4.83 5.03
C PRO A 97 -10.98 5.90 5.89
N ALA A 98 -12.11 6.41 5.43
CA ALA A 98 -12.83 7.47 6.12
C ALA A 98 -13.46 6.97 7.43
N ALA A 99 -13.58 7.86 8.41
CA ALA A 99 -14.38 7.63 9.61
C ALA A 99 -15.83 8.08 9.38
N PHE A 100 -16.78 7.16 9.34
CA PHE A 100 -18.20 7.46 9.10
C PHE A 100 -19.16 6.38 9.65
N ASN A 101 -20.44 6.73 9.74
CA ASN A 101 -21.48 5.88 10.35
C ASN A 101 -22.27 5.07 9.30
N GLY A 102 -21.58 4.49 8.33
CA GLY A 102 -22.19 3.73 7.23
C GLY A 102 -22.89 4.61 6.19
N GLY A 103 -23.34 3.98 5.11
CA GLY A 103 -23.96 4.68 3.98
C GLY A 103 -24.48 3.74 2.90
N SER A 104 -25.30 4.28 2.00
CA SER A 104 -25.80 3.57 0.82
C SER A 104 -25.34 4.27 -0.45
N PHE A 105 -24.90 3.49 -1.44
CA PHE A 105 -24.32 3.99 -2.67
C PHE A 105 -25.00 3.36 -3.88
N THR A 106 -25.53 4.18 -4.77
CA THR A 106 -26.20 3.72 -6.00
C THR A 106 -25.18 3.46 -7.07
N VAL A 107 -25.18 2.25 -7.63
CA VAL A 107 -24.32 1.84 -8.74
C VAL A 107 -25.09 1.96 -10.05
N LYS A 108 -24.51 2.62 -11.04
CA LYS A 108 -25.09 2.80 -12.37
C LYS A 108 -24.15 2.31 -13.47
N LEU A 109 -24.73 1.75 -14.52
CA LEU A 109 -24.08 1.42 -15.78
C LEU A 109 -24.90 2.05 -16.92
N ASP A 110 -24.27 2.83 -17.78
CA ASP A 110 -24.95 3.57 -18.87
C ASP A 110 -26.18 4.36 -18.38
N ASN A 111 -26.03 5.07 -17.26
CA ASN A 111 -27.07 5.84 -16.55
C ASN A 111 -28.26 5.01 -16.02
N LYS A 112 -28.23 3.68 -16.12
CA LYS A 112 -29.24 2.78 -15.53
C LYS A 112 -28.75 2.24 -14.20
N ILE A 113 -29.65 2.13 -13.22
CA ILE A 113 -29.33 1.55 -11.91
C ILE A 113 -29.01 0.07 -12.09
N ALA A 114 -27.78 -0.30 -11.72
CA ALA A 114 -27.30 -1.68 -11.71
C ALA A 114 -27.45 -2.34 -10.34
N GLY A 115 -27.48 -1.54 -9.26
CA GLY A 115 -27.69 -2.03 -7.90
C GLY A 115 -27.33 -0.99 -6.85
N GLN A 116 -27.22 -1.44 -5.60
CA GLN A 116 -26.86 -0.60 -4.47
C GLN A 116 -25.83 -1.30 -3.59
N ILE A 117 -24.83 -0.56 -3.13
CA ILE A 117 -23.87 -1.00 -2.13
C ILE A 117 -24.29 -0.40 -0.79
N LYS A 118 -24.38 -1.22 0.25
CA LYS A 118 -24.59 -0.78 1.62
C LYS A 118 -23.34 -1.04 2.43
N ILE A 119 -22.82 0.00 3.07
CA ILE A 119 -21.69 -0.11 4.00
C ILE A 119 -22.22 0.11 5.41
N PRO A 120 -22.19 -0.91 6.29
CA PRO A 120 -22.60 -0.76 7.69
C PRO A 120 -21.69 0.21 8.47
N ALA A 121 -22.20 0.74 9.59
CA ALA A 121 -21.36 1.50 10.52
C ALA A 121 -20.21 0.64 11.04
N GLY A 122 -19.00 1.21 11.08
CA GLY A 122 -17.78 0.50 11.47
C GLY A 122 -17.05 -0.23 10.34
N GLU A 123 -17.66 -0.35 9.16
CA GLU A 123 -17.01 -0.86 7.95
C GLU A 123 -16.51 0.29 7.08
N VAL A 124 -15.38 0.09 6.40
CA VAL A 124 -14.75 1.12 5.54
C VAL A 124 -14.97 0.89 4.04
N SER A 125 -15.53 -0.27 3.70
CA SER A 125 -15.73 -0.71 2.33
C SER A 125 -16.97 -1.61 2.20
N GLY A 126 -17.46 -1.76 0.98
CA GLY A 126 -18.57 -2.65 0.62
C GLY A 126 -18.48 -3.12 -0.81
N ARG A 127 -19.44 -3.94 -1.23
CA ARG A 127 -19.48 -4.48 -2.60
C ARG A 127 -20.89 -4.74 -3.09
N LEU A 128 -21.03 -4.74 -4.42
CA LEU A 128 -22.18 -5.25 -5.16
C LEU A 128 -21.72 -6.50 -5.92
N ASP A 129 -22.16 -7.66 -5.45
CA ASP A 129 -21.85 -8.97 -6.03
C ASP A 129 -22.85 -9.34 -7.14
N GLY A 130 -22.50 -10.32 -7.97
CA GLY A 130 -23.44 -10.92 -8.93
C GLY A 130 -23.67 -10.12 -10.21
N ILE A 131 -22.83 -9.11 -10.50
CA ILE A 131 -22.93 -8.32 -11.73
C ILE A 131 -22.55 -9.21 -12.91
N ARG A 132 -23.38 -9.18 -13.97
CA ARG A 132 -23.16 -9.92 -15.22
C ARG A 132 -23.40 -9.02 -16.41
N ILE A 133 -22.45 -8.97 -17.34
CA ILE A 133 -22.60 -8.23 -18.60
C ILE A 133 -22.44 -9.24 -19.76
N PRO A 134 -23.50 -9.51 -20.53
CA PRO A 134 -23.44 -10.46 -21.64
C PRO A 134 -22.80 -9.86 -22.90
N LYS A 135 -22.91 -8.55 -23.09
CA LYS A 135 -22.40 -7.88 -24.29
C LYS A 135 -20.90 -7.60 -24.14
N GLU A 136 -20.11 -7.98 -25.13
CA GLU A 136 -18.69 -7.65 -25.19
C GLU A 136 -18.48 -6.13 -25.33
N GLY A 137 -17.39 -5.64 -24.74
CA GLY A 137 -17.03 -4.22 -24.79
C GLY A 137 -16.35 -3.73 -23.53
N ALA A 138 -15.92 -2.47 -23.55
CA ALA A 138 -15.34 -1.79 -22.40
C ALA A 138 -16.41 -1.00 -21.65
N TYR A 139 -16.46 -1.17 -20.33
CA TYR A 139 -17.46 -0.54 -19.47
C TYR A 139 -16.80 0.18 -18.29
N LYS A 140 -17.50 1.18 -17.76
CA LYS A 140 -17.23 1.82 -16.48
C LYS A 140 -18.53 2.00 -15.72
N PHE A 141 -18.48 1.78 -14.41
CA PHE A 141 -19.61 2.03 -13.53
C PHE A 141 -19.50 3.43 -12.93
N GLN A 142 -20.65 4.07 -12.74
CA GLN A 142 -20.76 5.27 -11.90
C GLN A 142 -21.28 4.85 -10.53
N VAL A 143 -20.69 5.40 -9.47
CA VAL A 143 -21.18 5.21 -8.11
C VAL A 143 -21.43 6.57 -7.50
N VAL A 144 -22.57 6.74 -6.83
CA VAL A 144 -22.95 7.97 -6.12
C VAL A 144 -23.50 7.61 -4.75
N ASP A 145 -23.24 8.43 -3.74
CA ASP A 145 -23.93 8.33 -2.45
C ASP A 145 -25.43 8.66 -2.58
N ASP A 146 -26.18 8.47 -1.49
CA ASP A 146 -27.63 8.65 -1.45
C ASP A 146 -28.07 10.12 -1.52
N ILE A 147 -27.24 11.04 -0.99
CA ILE A 147 -27.49 12.48 -1.01
C ILE A 147 -26.93 13.20 -2.24
N GLY A 148 -26.13 12.52 -3.07
CA GLY A 148 -25.59 13.05 -4.32
C GLY A 148 -24.37 13.96 -4.17
N GLU A 149 -23.70 13.97 -3.03
CA GLU A 149 -22.54 14.84 -2.75
C GLU A 149 -21.22 14.22 -3.24
N ILE A 150 -21.06 12.91 -3.11
CA ILE A 150 -19.82 12.20 -3.45
C ILE A 150 -20.10 11.18 -4.56
N SER A 151 -19.29 11.23 -5.63
CA SER A 151 -19.41 10.31 -6.76
C SER A 151 -18.06 9.89 -7.32
N CYS A 152 -18.00 8.73 -8.00
CA CYS A 152 -16.82 8.29 -8.74
C CYS A 152 -17.19 7.49 -10.00
N GLN A 153 -16.19 7.30 -10.87
CA GLN A 153 -16.20 6.25 -11.89
C GLN A 153 -15.29 5.11 -11.46
N SER A 154 -15.68 3.87 -11.76
CA SER A 154 -14.80 2.72 -11.56
C SER A 154 -13.60 2.72 -12.51
N ASN A 155 -12.60 1.87 -12.23
CA ASN A 155 -11.66 1.45 -13.28
C ASN A 155 -12.43 0.81 -14.46
N PRO A 156 -11.86 0.83 -15.68
CA PRO A 156 -12.46 0.13 -16.80
C PRO A 156 -12.46 -1.39 -16.57
N ILE A 157 -13.51 -2.02 -17.09
CA ILE A 157 -13.60 -3.47 -17.25
C ILE A 157 -13.80 -3.80 -18.74
N LEU A 158 -13.02 -4.72 -19.25
CA LEU A 158 -13.18 -5.29 -20.58
C LEU A 158 -13.98 -6.60 -20.47
N ILE A 159 -15.10 -6.67 -21.19
CA ILE A 159 -15.92 -7.87 -21.33
C ILE A 159 -15.57 -8.53 -22.66
N GLU A 160 -15.08 -9.75 -22.59
CA GLU A 160 -14.66 -10.56 -23.74
C GLU A 160 -15.29 -11.94 -23.67
N ASN A 161 -15.62 -12.53 -24.81
CA ASN A 161 -16.01 -13.92 -24.88
C ASN A 161 -14.77 -14.82 -24.73
N ASN A 162 -14.79 -15.73 -23.74
CA ASN A 162 -13.68 -16.64 -23.43
C ASN A 162 -12.29 -15.97 -23.41
N PRO A 163 -12.04 -15.02 -22.49
CA PRO A 163 -10.82 -14.23 -22.48
C PRO A 163 -9.59 -15.11 -22.25
N GLY A 164 -8.62 -15.01 -23.17
CA GLY A 164 -7.37 -15.78 -23.10
C GLY A 164 -6.38 -15.27 -22.05
N GLN A 165 -6.59 -14.06 -21.52
CA GLN A 165 -5.75 -13.43 -20.50
C GLN A 165 -6.60 -12.65 -19.49
N ARG A 166 -6.05 -12.48 -18.29
CA ARG A 166 -6.62 -11.67 -17.20
C ARG A 166 -5.59 -10.65 -16.74
N ILE A 167 -6.06 -9.54 -16.19
CA ILE A 167 -5.21 -8.53 -15.57
C ILE A 167 -5.48 -8.56 -14.07
N TYR A 168 -4.41 -8.72 -13.31
CA TYR A 168 -4.41 -8.73 -11.85
C TYR A 168 -3.51 -7.62 -11.34
N TRP A 169 -3.94 -6.95 -10.27
CA TRP A 169 -3.22 -5.86 -9.63
C TRP A 169 -2.72 -6.32 -8.27
N GLY A 170 -1.45 -6.08 -7.99
CA GLY A 170 -0.88 -6.49 -6.72
C GLY A 170 0.27 -5.63 -6.24
N GLU A 171 0.60 -5.85 -4.98
CA GLU A 171 1.71 -5.21 -4.30
C GLU A 171 2.80 -6.25 -4.03
N LEU A 172 4.04 -5.96 -4.46
CA LEU A 172 5.17 -6.86 -4.25
C LEU A 172 6.30 -6.19 -3.48
N HIS A 173 6.17 -4.92 -3.08
CA HIS A 173 7.20 -4.21 -2.34
C HIS A 173 6.54 -3.26 -1.32
N GLY A 174 6.45 -3.69 -0.06
CA GLY A 174 5.91 -2.84 1.00
C GLY A 174 6.41 -3.25 2.38
N HIS A 175 6.25 -2.33 3.33
CA HIS A 175 6.85 -2.44 4.67
C HIS A 175 5.82 -2.33 5.79
N SER A 176 6.22 -2.80 6.97
CA SER A 176 5.43 -2.76 8.21
C SER A 176 6.24 -2.18 9.37
N GLY A 177 5.58 -1.92 10.51
CA GLY A 177 6.19 -1.39 11.72
C GLY A 177 7.20 -2.30 12.43
N TRP A 178 7.53 -3.46 11.87
CA TRP A 178 8.67 -4.25 12.34
C TRP A 178 10.03 -3.67 11.92
N GLU A 179 10.07 -2.88 10.85
CA GLU A 179 11.29 -2.36 10.25
C GLU A 179 11.15 -0.85 10.01
N GLU A 180 11.33 -0.37 8.78
CA GLU A 180 11.20 1.05 8.41
C GLU A 180 9.77 1.48 8.05
N GLY A 181 8.80 0.56 8.09
CA GLY A 181 7.40 0.86 7.86
C GLY A 181 6.64 1.32 9.12
N THR A 182 5.32 1.44 8.98
CA THR A 182 4.40 1.69 10.11
C THR A 182 3.24 0.70 10.11
N GLY A 183 2.56 0.57 11.25
CA GLY A 183 1.37 -0.30 11.37
C GLY A 183 1.72 -1.77 11.57
N SER A 184 0.70 -2.58 11.86
CA SER A 184 0.87 -4.03 12.00
C SER A 184 0.87 -4.76 10.66
N VAL A 185 1.46 -5.96 10.62
CA VAL A 185 1.36 -6.88 9.47
C VAL A 185 -0.10 -7.24 9.18
N GLN A 186 -0.89 -7.45 10.23
CA GLN A 186 -2.32 -7.76 10.10
C GLN A 186 -3.05 -6.63 9.35
N ARG A 187 -2.80 -5.37 9.72
CA ARG A 187 -3.41 -4.22 9.04
C ARG A 187 -2.91 -4.10 7.60
N TYR A 188 -1.64 -4.35 7.32
CA TYR A 188 -1.11 -4.33 5.95
C TYR A 188 -1.92 -5.24 5.01
N TYR A 189 -2.15 -6.50 5.40
CA TYR A 189 -2.93 -7.44 4.58
C TYR A 189 -4.44 -7.18 4.58
N TRP A 190 -5.00 -6.70 5.70
CA TRP A 190 -6.37 -6.20 5.72
C TRP A 190 -6.55 -5.04 4.73
N PHE A 191 -5.62 -4.09 4.70
CA PHE A 191 -5.66 -2.95 3.80
C PHE A 191 -5.57 -3.40 2.34
N ALA A 192 -4.62 -4.28 2.00
CA ALA A 192 -4.48 -4.84 0.66
C ALA A 192 -5.79 -5.48 0.17
N ARG A 193 -6.43 -6.29 1.02
CA ARG A 193 -7.63 -7.07 0.68
C ARG A 193 -8.91 -6.24 0.66
N ASP A 194 -9.15 -5.51 1.74
CA ASP A 194 -10.47 -4.94 2.07
C ASP A 194 -10.56 -3.45 1.78
N VAL A 195 -9.44 -2.78 1.51
CA VAL A 195 -9.40 -1.36 1.13
C VAL A 195 -8.89 -1.19 -0.30
N ALA A 196 -7.65 -1.58 -0.56
CA ALA A 196 -7.03 -1.42 -1.88
C ALA A 196 -7.59 -2.39 -2.93
N PHE A 197 -8.26 -3.47 -2.49
CA PHE A 197 -8.87 -4.49 -3.35
C PHE A 197 -7.87 -5.18 -4.29
N LEU A 198 -6.62 -5.35 -3.83
CA LEU A 198 -5.57 -6.02 -4.59
C LEU A 198 -5.90 -7.51 -4.78
N ASP A 199 -5.47 -8.05 -5.92
CA ASP A 199 -5.58 -9.46 -6.26
C ASP A 199 -4.43 -10.27 -5.65
N PHE A 200 -3.26 -9.66 -5.47
CA PHE A 200 -2.16 -10.27 -4.73
C PHE A 200 -1.34 -9.24 -3.93
N ALA A 201 -0.72 -9.68 -2.84
CA ALA A 201 0.11 -8.83 -2.00
C ALA A 201 1.27 -9.59 -1.36
N SER A 202 2.41 -8.92 -1.20
CA SER A 202 3.55 -9.41 -0.46
C SER A 202 4.09 -8.32 0.46
N LEU A 203 4.31 -8.67 1.73
CA LEU A 203 5.08 -7.83 2.63
C LEU A 203 6.55 -8.23 2.54
N THR A 204 7.43 -7.28 2.28
CA THR A 204 8.84 -7.50 1.92
C THR A 204 9.76 -6.84 2.92
N GLY A 205 10.00 -7.54 4.02
CA GLY A 205 10.76 -6.95 5.09
C GLY A 205 12.28 -6.91 4.85
N HIS A 206 12.95 -5.85 5.30
CA HIS A 206 14.42 -5.67 5.21
C HIS A 206 15.16 -6.77 5.94
N ASP A 207 15.92 -7.55 5.20
CA ASP A 207 16.75 -8.64 5.68
C ASP A 207 17.76 -8.21 6.76
N ALA A 208 18.37 -7.02 6.63
CA ALA A 208 19.34 -6.47 7.55
C ALA A 208 18.72 -6.07 8.90
N MET A 209 17.40 -5.82 8.92
CA MET A 209 16.63 -5.45 10.12
C MET A 209 15.72 -6.59 10.60
N MET A 210 15.68 -7.70 9.87
CA MET A 210 14.80 -8.84 10.12
C MET A 210 15.26 -9.60 11.37
N ILE A 211 14.39 -9.66 12.38
CA ILE A 211 14.58 -10.50 13.56
C ILE A 211 13.59 -11.68 13.55
N ARG A 212 13.92 -12.76 14.26
CA ARG A 212 13.08 -13.96 14.33
C ARG A 212 11.61 -13.66 14.71
N PRO A 213 11.30 -12.84 15.74
CA PRO A 213 9.91 -12.49 16.06
C PRO A 213 9.17 -11.78 14.92
N ALA A 214 9.84 -10.86 14.21
CA ALA A 214 9.27 -10.15 13.06
C ALA A 214 8.94 -11.15 11.94
N TRP A 215 9.87 -12.04 11.61
CA TRP A 215 9.66 -13.07 10.60
C TRP A 215 8.51 -14.03 10.95
N GLU A 216 8.41 -14.44 12.21
CA GLU A 216 7.33 -15.31 12.68
C GLU A 216 5.96 -14.61 12.63
N ASP A 217 5.90 -13.30 12.91
CA ASP A 217 4.69 -12.50 12.73
C ASP A 217 4.30 -12.38 11.25
N ILE A 218 5.24 -11.99 10.38
CA ILE A 218 5.00 -11.88 8.93
C ILE A 218 4.45 -13.17 8.37
N ARG A 219 5.07 -14.31 8.71
CA ARG A 219 4.61 -15.63 8.25
C ARG A 219 3.23 -15.98 8.76
N ARG A 220 2.97 -15.74 10.04
CA ARG A 220 1.68 -16.05 10.67
C ARG A 220 0.56 -15.26 10.02
N GLU A 221 0.73 -13.94 9.87
CA GLU A 221 -0.29 -13.08 9.29
C GLU A 221 -0.44 -13.29 7.79
N THR A 222 0.63 -13.65 7.08
CA THR A 222 0.56 -14.09 5.67
C THR A 222 -0.30 -15.36 5.55
N ALA A 223 -0.06 -16.38 6.38
CA ALA A 223 -0.83 -17.63 6.34
C ALA A 223 -2.31 -17.44 6.72
N LYS A 224 -2.59 -16.58 7.71
CA LYS A 224 -3.96 -16.16 8.06
C LYS A 224 -4.63 -15.44 6.89
N SER A 225 -3.90 -14.53 6.25
CA SER A 225 -4.40 -13.72 5.15
C SER A 225 -4.61 -14.53 3.87
N GLU A 226 -3.78 -15.54 3.59
CA GLU A 226 -4.02 -16.51 2.50
C GLU A 226 -5.32 -17.29 2.73
N SER A 227 -5.55 -17.74 3.97
CA SER A 227 -6.76 -18.50 4.34
C SER A 227 -8.03 -17.64 4.21
N ALA A 228 -7.97 -16.37 4.63
CA ALA A 228 -9.06 -15.41 4.46
C ALA A 228 -9.17 -14.88 3.00
N GLY A 229 -8.05 -14.83 2.29
CA GLY A 229 -7.90 -14.33 0.92
C GLY A 229 -8.49 -15.26 -0.12
N LYS A 230 -8.47 -16.59 0.10
CA LYS A 230 -9.18 -17.56 -0.76
C LYS A 230 -10.69 -17.32 -0.87
N VAL A 231 -11.29 -16.64 0.11
CA VAL A 231 -12.71 -16.26 0.10
C VAL A 231 -12.95 -14.87 -0.54
N ARG A 232 -11.93 -14.02 -0.60
CA ARG A 232 -12.05 -12.61 -1.04
C ARG A 232 -11.16 -12.23 -2.24
N GLY A 233 -10.43 -13.19 -2.82
CA GLY A 233 -9.64 -13.02 -4.04
C GLY A 233 -8.21 -12.47 -3.86
N LEU A 234 -7.61 -12.58 -2.66
CA LEU A 234 -6.21 -12.14 -2.43
C LEU A 234 -5.24 -13.33 -2.35
N TRP A 235 -4.25 -13.36 -3.23
CA TRP A 235 -3.07 -14.23 -3.11
C TRP A 235 -1.99 -13.53 -2.29
N VAL A 236 -1.46 -14.19 -1.26
CA VAL A 236 -0.46 -13.58 -0.37
C VAL A 236 0.85 -14.32 -0.47
N MET A 237 1.95 -13.57 -0.58
CA MET A 237 3.31 -14.10 -0.72
C MET A 237 4.17 -13.62 0.45
N ASN A 238 5.02 -14.51 0.98
CA ASN A 238 6.09 -14.05 1.86
C ASN A 238 7.19 -13.47 0.99
N GLY A 239 7.46 -12.19 1.19
CA GLY A 239 8.53 -11.47 0.54
C GLY A 239 9.55 -10.99 1.56
N ARG A 240 10.72 -10.62 1.07
CA ARG A 240 11.82 -10.01 1.80
C ARG A 240 12.48 -9.00 0.90
N LEU A 241 13.11 -8.02 1.49
CA LEU A 241 13.97 -7.08 0.80
C LEU A 241 15.41 -7.33 1.23
N GLU A 242 16.25 -7.74 0.30
CA GLU A 242 17.69 -7.90 0.52
C GLU A 242 18.35 -6.53 0.32
N LEU A 243 18.44 -5.77 1.41
CA LEU A 243 18.82 -4.35 1.39
C LEU A 243 20.21 -4.13 0.81
N ILE A 244 21.16 -5.03 1.03
CA ILE A 244 22.53 -4.93 0.49
C ILE A 244 22.56 -5.20 -1.03
N MET A 245 21.59 -5.95 -1.52
CA MET A 245 21.56 -6.44 -2.90
C MET A 245 20.55 -5.68 -3.77
N ALA A 246 19.77 -4.79 -3.14
CA ALA A 246 18.63 -4.12 -3.73
C ALA A 246 17.72 -5.10 -4.49
N ALA A 247 17.35 -6.19 -3.82
CA ALA A 247 16.58 -7.27 -4.42
C ALA A 247 15.43 -7.71 -3.51
N ILE A 248 14.21 -7.75 -4.03
CA ILE A 248 13.07 -8.35 -3.35
C ILE A 248 13.14 -9.86 -3.56
N THR A 249 13.20 -10.65 -2.50
CA THR A 249 13.16 -12.12 -2.56
C THR A 249 11.80 -12.62 -2.08
N MET A 250 11.14 -13.45 -2.87
CA MET A 250 9.82 -14.00 -2.58
C MET A 250 9.85 -15.52 -2.58
N SER A 251 9.10 -16.12 -1.66
CA SER A 251 8.86 -17.55 -1.61
C SER A 251 7.37 -17.88 -1.66
N PHE A 252 7.00 -18.73 -2.61
CA PHE A 252 5.60 -19.06 -2.93
C PHE A 252 5.05 -20.26 -2.13
N GLN A 253 5.88 -21.00 -1.38
CA GLN A 253 5.42 -22.17 -0.62
C GLN A 253 5.87 -22.22 0.85
N LYS A 254 5.04 -22.89 1.66
CA LYS A 254 5.22 -23.12 3.08
C LYS A 254 6.43 -24.01 3.34
N ARG A 255 7.59 -23.43 3.66
CA ARG A 255 8.62 -24.16 4.43
C ARG A 255 9.11 -23.36 5.62
N GLN A 256 9.25 -24.08 6.72
CA GLN A 256 9.62 -23.55 8.02
C GLN A 256 11.07 -23.06 7.99
N GLY A 257 11.33 -21.90 8.58
CA GLY A 257 12.63 -21.58 9.18
C GLY A 257 13.78 -21.15 8.28
N ASN A 258 13.74 -21.40 6.97
CA ASN A 258 14.90 -21.09 6.12
C ASN A 258 14.70 -19.78 5.38
N TYR A 259 15.53 -18.81 5.73
CA TYR A 259 15.67 -17.59 4.99
C TYR A 259 17.14 -17.25 4.80
N VAL A 260 17.40 -16.49 3.75
CA VAL A 260 18.70 -15.87 3.52
C VAL A 260 18.63 -14.45 4.05
N THR A 261 19.70 -14.01 4.69
CA THR A 261 19.95 -12.61 4.98
C THR A 261 21.18 -12.15 4.21
N ALA A 262 21.38 -10.85 4.12
CA ALA A 262 22.64 -10.26 3.68
C ALA A 262 23.87 -10.79 4.44
N TRP A 263 23.72 -11.28 5.67
CA TRP A 263 24.81 -11.90 6.43
C TRP A 263 25.14 -13.31 5.93
N ASP A 264 24.13 -14.04 5.47
CA ASP A 264 24.31 -15.36 4.88
C ASP A 264 24.87 -15.27 3.45
N ALA A 265 24.38 -14.31 2.66
CA ALA A 265 24.75 -14.09 1.27
C ALA A 265 25.08 -12.62 0.98
N PRO A 266 26.31 -12.16 1.26
CA PRO A 266 26.71 -10.78 1.02
C PRO A 266 26.94 -10.43 -0.46
N ARG A 267 26.70 -11.36 -1.41
CA ARG A 267 26.86 -11.17 -2.86
C ARG A 267 25.74 -11.87 -3.64
N LEU A 268 25.36 -11.31 -4.80
CA LEU A 268 24.25 -11.81 -5.63
C LEU A 268 24.39 -13.30 -5.98
N PRO A 269 25.54 -13.79 -6.46
CA PRO A 269 25.67 -15.22 -6.77
C PRO A 269 25.44 -16.13 -5.56
N GLN A 270 25.91 -15.73 -4.38
CA GLN A 270 25.70 -16.50 -3.14
C GLN A 270 24.22 -16.48 -2.73
N LEU A 271 23.54 -15.36 -2.96
CA LEU A 271 22.11 -15.23 -2.69
C LEU A 271 21.33 -16.18 -3.60
N TYR A 272 21.60 -16.18 -4.90
CA TYR A 272 20.94 -17.09 -5.85
C TYR A 272 21.17 -18.56 -5.48
N GLU A 273 22.42 -18.96 -5.20
CA GLU A 273 22.75 -20.33 -4.78
C GLU A 273 22.00 -20.73 -3.51
N LYS A 274 21.96 -19.88 -2.49
CA LYS A 274 21.26 -20.18 -1.24
C LYS A 274 19.75 -20.23 -1.43
N LEU A 275 19.16 -19.32 -2.20
CA LEU A 275 17.72 -19.35 -2.45
C LEU A 275 17.30 -20.61 -3.21
N LYS A 276 18.06 -21.01 -4.24
CA LYS A 276 17.84 -22.29 -4.95
C LYS A 276 18.05 -23.52 -4.07
N ALA A 277 18.86 -23.42 -3.01
CA ALA A 277 19.01 -24.49 -2.03
C ALA A 277 17.87 -24.54 -1.00
N ILE A 278 17.10 -23.46 -0.84
CA ILE A 278 15.99 -23.36 0.14
C ILE A 278 14.70 -23.95 -0.43
N ASP A 279 14.41 -23.71 -1.71
CA ASP A 279 13.20 -24.20 -2.36
C ASP A 279 13.43 -24.48 -3.85
N ALA A 280 12.46 -25.12 -4.50
CA ALA A 280 12.43 -25.26 -5.94
C ALA A 280 12.49 -23.87 -6.61
N VAL A 281 13.19 -23.81 -7.75
CA VAL A 281 13.33 -22.59 -8.57
C VAL A 281 11.99 -21.91 -8.83
N ASP A 282 10.94 -22.67 -9.14
CA ASP A 282 9.60 -22.14 -9.41
C ASP A 282 8.95 -21.45 -8.20
N ASN A 283 9.44 -21.76 -6.99
CA ASN A 283 8.99 -21.18 -5.73
C ASN A 283 9.86 -20.02 -5.25
N VAL A 284 10.83 -19.57 -6.04
CA VAL A 284 11.71 -18.45 -5.71
C VAL A 284 11.55 -17.37 -6.78
N LEU A 285 11.45 -16.13 -6.35
CA LEU A 285 11.51 -14.97 -7.22
C LEU A 285 12.43 -13.92 -6.60
N VAL A 286 13.34 -13.40 -7.42
CA VAL A 286 14.19 -12.26 -7.10
C VAL A 286 13.80 -11.10 -8.01
N ILE A 287 13.62 -9.91 -7.43
CA ILE A 287 13.25 -8.70 -8.16
C ILE A 287 14.21 -7.58 -7.78
N PRO A 288 15.19 -7.25 -8.64
CA PRO A 288 16.06 -6.10 -8.41
C PRO A 288 15.25 -4.81 -8.41
N HIS A 289 15.56 -3.89 -7.49
CA HIS A 289 14.97 -2.55 -7.40
C HIS A 289 16.06 -1.48 -7.27
N ALA A 290 15.80 -0.26 -7.75
CA ALA A 290 16.84 0.73 -8.03
C ALA A 290 16.98 1.84 -6.96
N HIS A 291 16.75 1.51 -5.69
CA HIS A 291 16.87 2.48 -4.58
C HIS A 291 18.31 2.62 -4.08
N GLN A 292 19.18 1.72 -4.55
CA GLN A 292 20.64 1.80 -4.47
C GLN A 292 21.21 1.65 -5.89
N THR A 293 22.54 1.67 -6.03
CA THR A 293 23.18 1.58 -7.35
C THR A 293 22.77 0.34 -8.14
N GLY A 294 22.27 -0.73 -7.49
CA GLY A 294 21.62 -1.88 -8.13
C GLY A 294 22.57 -2.67 -9.04
N ASN A 295 22.73 -3.97 -8.82
CA ASN A 295 23.64 -4.74 -9.67
C ASN A 295 22.94 -5.33 -10.89
N TRP A 296 22.93 -4.58 -11.99
CA TRP A 296 22.40 -5.04 -13.29
C TRP A 296 23.42 -5.86 -14.10
N THR A 297 24.59 -6.20 -13.55
CA THR A 297 25.64 -6.92 -14.30
C THR A 297 25.50 -8.44 -14.21
N TYR A 298 24.77 -8.95 -13.22
CA TYR A 298 24.46 -10.35 -13.05
C TYR A 298 22.94 -10.53 -13.11
N ASN A 299 22.49 -11.63 -13.70
CA ASN A 299 21.09 -12.06 -13.69
C ASN A 299 21.06 -13.58 -13.68
N ASP A 300 20.29 -14.14 -12.76
CA ASP A 300 19.98 -15.57 -12.76
C ASP A 300 18.58 -15.76 -13.35
N ALA A 301 18.50 -16.03 -14.65
CA ALA A 301 17.25 -16.04 -15.40
C ALA A 301 16.20 -17.05 -14.89
N GLU A 302 16.59 -18.02 -14.06
CA GLU A 302 15.66 -19.00 -13.49
C GLU A 302 14.80 -18.38 -12.38
N ILE A 303 15.38 -17.50 -11.55
CA ILE A 303 14.71 -16.93 -10.37
C ILE A 303 14.57 -15.40 -10.43
N GLU A 304 15.42 -14.72 -11.18
CA GLU A 304 15.40 -13.27 -11.37
C GLU A 304 14.72 -12.91 -12.70
N ARG A 305 13.38 -12.92 -12.65
CA ARG A 305 12.52 -12.82 -13.85
C ARG A 305 11.86 -11.46 -14.00
N LEU A 306 11.94 -10.60 -12.99
CA LEU A 306 11.31 -9.29 -12.95
C LEU A 306 12.33 -8.22 -12.54
N VAL A 307 12.10 -6.97 -12.94
CA VAL A 307 12.85 -5.80 -12.48
C VAL A 307 11.86 -4.70 -12.09
N GLU A 308 12.05 -4.11 -10.92
CA GLU A 308 11.27 -2.94 -10.49
C GLU A 308 11.80 -1.68 -11.20
N ILE A 309 10.90 -1.02 -11.92
CA ILE A 309 11.20 0.22 -12.67
C ILE A 309 10.47 1.44 -12.11
N TYR A 310 9.65 1.27 -11.07
CA TYR A 310 8.90 2.38 -10.48
C TYR A 310 8.54 2.09 -9.03
N SER A 311 8.63 3.12 -8.19
CA SER A 311 8.07 3.12 -6.83
C SER A 311 7.62 4.50 -6.38
N MET A 312 7.15 4.61 -5.13
CA MET A 312 6.84 5.91 -4.54
C MET A 312 8.04 6.86 -4.42
N HIS A 313 9.25 6.34 -4.63
CA HIS A 313 10.52 7.07 -4.61
C HIS A 313 10.93 7.61 -5.98
N GLY A 314 10.34 7.12 -7.08
CA GLY A 314 10.60 7.64 -8.42
C GLY A 314 10.43 6.63 -9.54
N SER A 315 10.78 7.07 -10.75
CA SER A 315 10.93 6.21 -11.92
C SER A 315 12.38 5.78 -12.06
N PHE A 316 12.56 4.50 -12.37
CA PHE A 316 13.85 3.82 -12.53
C PHE A 316 13.90 3.06 -13.85
N GLU A 317 13.21 3.55 -14.89
CA GLU A 317 13.25 2.94 -16.23
C GLU A 317 14.67 2.71 -16.75
N TYR A 318 15.61 3.60 -16.39
CA TYR A 318 17.04 3.43 -16.72
C TYR A 318 17.58 2.08 -16.24
N PHE A 319 17.14 1.60 -15.07
CA PHE A 319 17.59 0.36 -14.46
C PHE A 319 17.08 -0.85 -15.26
N GLY A 320 15.79 -0.88 -15.60
CA GLY A 320 15.22 -1.89 -16.50
C GLY A 320 15.91 -1.88 -17.88
N GLN A 321 16.22 -0.71 -18.43
CA GLN A 321 16.96 -0.60 -19.69
C GLN A 321 18.37 -1.22 -19.59
N LYS A 322 19.06 -1.14 -18.45
CA LYS A 322 20.37 -1.78 -18.26
C LYS A 322 20.31 -3.30 -18.31
N PHE A 323 19.22 -3.90 -17.83
CA PHE A 323 18.96 -5.34 -17.96
C PHE A 323 18.71 -5.72 -19.42
N LEU A 324 17.83 -4.98 -20.11
CA LEU A 324 17.50 -5.24 -21.52
C LEU A 324 18.72 -5.07 -22.45
N GLN A 325 19.55 -4.05 -22.22
CA GLN A 325 20.78 -3.79 -22.99
C GLN A 325 21.82 -4.93 -22.87
N ARG A 326 21.72 -5.78 -21.83
CA ARG A 326 22.57 -6.97 -21.64
C ARG A 326 21.98 -8.24 -22.23
N GLY A 327 20.77 -8.17 -22.79
CA GLY A 327 20.08 -9.33 -23.36
C GLY A 327 19.33 -10.17 -22.33
N TYR A 328 19.18 -9.69 -21.08
CA TYR A 328 18.37 -10.38 -20.08
C TYR A 328 16.88 -10.33 -20.44
N ARG A 329 16.18 -11.43 -20.19
CA ARG A 329 14.74 -11.57 -20.42
C ARG A 329 14.01 -11.38 -19.10
N VAL A 330 13.56 -10.15 -18.85
CA VAL A 330 12.89 -9.77 -17.62
C VAL A 330 11.53 -9.11 -17.91
N GLY A 331 10.56 -9.35 -17.03
CA GLY A 331 9.35 -8.55 -16.93
C GLY A 331 9.62 -7.26 -16.16
N LEU A 332 8.78 -6.26 -16.37
CA LEU A 332 8.87 -4.96 -15.70
C LEU A 332 7.74 -4.85 -14.68
N ILE A 333 8.05 -4.40 -13.47
CA ILE A 333 7.04 -4.10 -12.45
C ILE A 333 7.18 -2.68 -11.92
N GLY A 334 6.06 -2.14 -11.46
CA GLY A 334 6.04 -1.04 -10.50
C GLY A 334 5.44 -1.57 -9.21
N ALA A 335 6.12 -1.36 -8.09
CA ALA A 335 5.63 -1.69 -6.76
C ALA A 335 5.67 -0.42 -5.90
N SER A 336 5.03 -0.39 -4.74
CA SER A 336 4.95 0.90 -4.04
C SER A 336 6.23 1.29 -3.31
N ASP A 337 6.94 0.32 -2.75
CA ASP A 337 7.89 0.52 -1.66
C ASP A 337 7.26 1.35 -0.52
N ASN A 338 6.04 0.98 -0.12
CA ASN A 338 5.26 1.77 0.83
C ASN A 338 5.66 1.51 2.29
N HIS A 339 6.08 2.57 2.99
CA HIS A 339 6.43 2.55 4.42
C HIS A 339 5.29 2.86 5.38
N THR A 340 4.06 2.96 4.90
CA THR A 340 2.95 3.44 5.73
C THR A 340 1.85 2.43 5.95
N GLY A 341 2.04 1.18 5.52
CA GLY A 341 1.02 0.15 5.64
C GLY A 341 -0.18 0.35 4.69
N HIS A 342 0.03 1.02 3.55
CA HIS A 342 -1.00 1.33 2.55
C HIS A 342 -0.63 0.72 1.19
N PRO A 343 -0.58 -0.63 1.08
CA PRO A 343 -0.22 -1.31 -0.17
C PRO A 343 -1.21 -0.94 -1.30
N GLY A 344 -0.68 -0.72 -2.51
CA GLY A 344 -1.49 -0.37 -3.68
C GLY A 344 -2.06 1.06 -3.73
N THR A 345 -1.88 1.88 -2.67
CA THR A 345 -2.40 3.26 -2.63
C THR A 345 -1.31 4.30 -2.30
N ALA A 346 -0.04 3.96 -2.53
CA ALA A 346 1.07 4.86 -2.27
C ALA A 346 1.05 6.07 -3.23
N LEU A 347 0.70 7.25 -2.71
CA LEU A 347 0.81 8.49 -3.46
C LEU A 347 2.27 8.96 -3.54
N PRO A 348 2.76 9.41 -4.72
CA PRO A 348 4.07 10.03 -4.86
C PRO A 348 4.23 11.20 -3.87
N ARG A 349 5.43 11.38 -3.30
CA ARG A 349 5.71 12.45 -2.32
C ARG A 349 5.31 13.85 -2.83
N HIS A 350 5.39 14.10 -4.15
CA HIS A 350 5.11 15.41 -4.76
C HIS A 350 3.62 15.78 -4.92
N ARG A 351 2.68 14.84 -4.78
CA ARG A 351 1.22 15.16 -4.79
C ARG A 351 0.65 15.45 -3.40
N ARG A 352 1.48 15.45 -2.36
CA ARG A 352 1.01 15.58 -0.96
C ARG A 352 0.79 17.02 -0.53
N GLU A 353 1.29 18.00 -1.28
CA GLU A 353 1.18 19.43 -0.92
C GLU A 353 0.84 20.39 -2.09
N ALA A 354 0.68 19.91 -3.33
CA ALA A 354 0.43 20.78 -4.49
C ALA A 354 -0.87 20.45 -5.24
N ASP A 355 -1.77 21.43 -5.26
CA ASP A 355 -2.83 21.70 -6.25
C ASP A 355 -3.87 20.61 -6.57
N TRP A 356 -4.98 20.65 -5.82
CA TRP A 356 -6.28 20.34 -6.40
C TRP A 356 -6.98 21.66 -6.77
N PRO A 357 -7.26 21.94 -8.06
CA PRO A 357 -8.03 23.13 -8.40
C PRO A 357 -9.43 22.98 -7.81
N ARG A 358 -9.83 23.96 -6.98
CA ARG A 358 -11.22 24.16 -6.59
C ARG A 358 -12.01 24.52 -7.85
N SER A 359 -12.47 23.53 -8.61
CA SER A 359 -13.43 23.74 -9.69
C SER A 359 -14.79 24.06 -9.06
N THR A 360 -14.98 25.33 -8.69
CA THR A 360 -16.32 25.91 -8.62
C THR A 360 -16.68 26.37 -10.04
N PRO A 361 -17.85 25.97 -10.59
CA PRO A 361 -18.28 26.48 -11.89
C PRO A 361 -18.69 27.95 -11.71
N ARG A 362 -17.81 28.89 -12.07
CA ARG A 362 -18.25 30.27 -12.31
C ARG A 362 -18.79 30.34 -13.73
N HIS A 363 -20.10 30.43 -13.83
CA HIS A 363 -20.73 31.09 -14.95
C HIS A 363 -20.22 32.53 -15.02
N SER A 364 -19.54 32.89 -16.11
CA SER A 364 -19.43 34.27 -16.54
C SER A 364 -19.44 34.30 -18.07
N THR A 365 -20.59 34.70 -18.60
CA THR A 365 -20.78 35.29 -19.91
C THR A 365 -19.87 36.49 -20.09
N GLY A 366 -19.17 36.63 -21.22
CA GLY A 366 -18.50 37.89 -21.56
C GLY A 366 -17.35 37.81 -22.55
N THR A 367 -17.70 37.82 -23.84
CA THR A 367 -17.08 38.56 -24.97
C THR A 367 -15.57 38.47 -25.25
N GLU A 368 -15.30 38.05 -26.48
CA GLU A 368 -14.07 38.23 -27.27
C GLU A 368 -13.50 39.66 -27.23
N SER A 369 -12.18 39.77 -27.19
CA SER A 369 -11.39 40.57 -28.13
C SER A 369 -9.91 40.21 -28.00
N GLY A 370 -9.26 39.91 -29.12
CA GLY A 370 -7.87 39.48 -29.16
C GLY A 370 -6.86 40.63 -29.15
N ARG A 371 -5.58 40.26 -29.09
CA ARG A 371 -4.51 40.71 -30.01
C ARG A 371 -3.17 40.12 -29.59
N HIS A 372 -2.38 39.85 -30.62
CA HIS A 372 -0.97 39.49 -30.61
C HIS A 372 -0.09 40.43 -29.78
N ALA A 373 0.88 39.86 -29.06
CA ALA A 373 2.32 40.00 -29.32
C ALA A 373 3.04 38.87 -28.58
#